data_AF-A0AAV8DDB5-F1
#
_entry.id   AF-A0AAV8DDB5-F1
#
_cell.length_a   1.000
_cell.length_b   1.000
_cell.length_c   1.000
_cell.angle_alpha   90.00
_cell.angle_beta   90.00
_cell.angle_gamma   90.00
#
_symmetry.space_group_name_H-M   'P 1'
#
loop_
_entity.id
_entity.type
_entity.pdbx_description
1 polymer ?
#
loop_
_entity_poly.entity_id
_entity_poly.type
_entity_poly.pdbx_seq_one_letter_code
_entity_poly.pdbx_strand_id
1 'polypeptide(L)'
;MEKKYKTGNLRSALWLLSLTTVLFAPVVSSIDDKCAACKAVAVELEIGLSNEKPKNDLDMRYRLNSKGQREGKVIDYRVSELRVVDLLDGLCDKMQDYMLEELDSGKEEWIKVRDWDSLKTDKQAAKAHSKAISTFCGRLLEETEDELSERIKVGSIQVGGVSKVLCQDLTKYCISLGNSKRIDDGEL
;
A
#
# COMPACT_ATOMS: atom_id res chain seq x y z
N MET A 1 -73.00 16.66 -19.04
CA MET A 1 -73.40 15.28 -18.68
C MET A 1 -72.20 14.60 -18.06
N GLU A 2 -72.16 14.60 -16.74
CA GLU A 2 -71.05 14.14 -15.92
C GLU A 2 -71.25 12.70 -15.45
N LYS A 3 -70.13 11.96 -15.52
CA LYS A 3 -69.68 10.76 -14.81
C LYS A 3 -70.69 10.00 -13.92
N LYS A 4 -70.83 8.70 -14.19
CA LYS A 4 -70.96 7.68 -13.13
C LYS A 4 -69.89 6.61 -13.28
N TYR A 5 -69.14 6.46 -12.20
CA TYR A 5 -68.09 5.49 -11.92
C TYR A 5 -68.70 4.08 -11.82
N LYS A 6 -68.05 3.06 -12.40
CA LYS A 6 -68.38 1.66 -12.11
C LYS A 6 -67.11 0.95 -11.62
N THR A 7 -67.11 0.72 -10.31
CA THR A 7 -66.11 0.00 -9.54
C THR A 7 -66.10 -1.48 -9.96
N GLY A 8 -64.95 -1.97 -10.43
CA GLY A 8 -64.69 -3.38 -10.73
C GLY A 8 -63.47 -3.86 -9.94
N ASN A 9 -63.69 -4.95 -9.19
CA ASN A 9 -62.79 -5.69 -8.29
C ASN A 9 -61.31 -5.73 -8.72
N LEU A 10 -60.36 -5.39 -7.85
CA LEU A 10 -59.82 -6.19 -6.74
C LEU A 10 -59.26 -7.55 -7.20
N ARG A 11 -57.99 -7.55 -7.66
CA ARG A 11 -56.94 -8.52 -7.32
C ARG A 11 -55.68 -8.29 -8.18
N SER A 12 -54.52 -8.33 -7.52
CA SER A 12 -53.19 -8.51 -8.11
C SER A 12 -52.61 -7.36 -8.95
N ALA A 13 -52.04 -6.36 -8.28
CA ALA A 13 -50.94 -5.56 -8.85
C ALA A 13 -50.04 -5.01 -7.72
N LEU A 14 -49.72 -5.85 -6.73
CA LEU A 14 -48.90 -5.43 -5.60
C LEU A 14 -47.87 -6.51 -5.25
N TRP A 15 -47.11 -6.99 -6.24
CA TRP A 15 -45.92 -7.78 -5.97
C TRP A 15 -44.88 -7.48 -7.06
N LEU A 16 -43.66 -7.20 -6.59
CA LEU A 16 -42.38 -7.15 -7.32
C LEU A 16 -41.99 -5.82 -8.01
N LEU A 17 -41.90 -4.74 -7.23
CA LEU A 17 -40.71 -3.89 -7.35
C LEU A 17 -39.57 -4.66 -6.67
N SER A 18 -38.97 -5.61 -7.39
CA SER A 18 -37.75 -6.26 -6.98
C SER A 18 -36.66 -5.20 -6.94
N LEU A 19 -36.35 -4.72 -5.73
CA LEU A 19 -35.14 -3.98 -5.45
C LEU A 19 -33.95 -4.91 -5.67
N THR A 20 -33.53 -5.09 -6.93
CA THR A 20 -32.25 -5.71 -7.26
C THR A 20 -31.16 -4.68 -7.02
N THR A 21 -30.83 -4.42 -5.75
CA THR A 21 -29.53 -3.86 -5.41
C THR A 21 -28.51 -4.95 -5.73
N VAL A 22 -28.00 -4.92 -6.96
CA VAL A 22 -26.77 -5.65 -7.29
C VAL A 22 -25.70 -5.08 -6.36
N LEU A 23 -25.36 -5.83 -5.32
CA LEU A 23 -24.10 -5.66 -4.61
C LEU A 23 -23.00 -5.87 -5.66
N PHE A 24 -22.60 -4.78 -6.31
CA PHE A 24 -21.29 -4.72 -6.95
C PHE A 24 -20.28 -4.80 -5.81
N ALA A 25 -19.97 -6.03 -5.40
CA ALA A 25 -18.73 -6.26 -4.66
C ALA A 25 -17.63 -5.73 -5.58
N PRO A 26 -16.80 -4.76 -5.13
CA PRO A 26 -15.63 -4.41 -5.91
C PRO A 26 -14.85 -5.71 -6.06
N VAL A 27 -14.59 -6.12 -7.31
CA VAL A 27 -13.64 -7.20 -7.57
C VAL A 27 -12.32 -6.67 -7.04
N VAL A 28 -11.95 -7.10 -5.83
CA VAL A 28 -10.64 -6.83 -5.28
C VAL A 28 -9.71 -7.70 -6.09
N SER A 29 -9.08 -7.12 -7.11
CA SER A 29 -7.96 -7.75 -7.80
C SER A 29 -6.87 -7.96 -6.77
N SER A 30 -6.74 -9.19 -6.27
CA SER A 30 -5.60 -9.60 -5.47
C SER A 30 -4.36 -9.52 -6.34
N ILE A 31 -3.28 -9.00 -5.80
CA ILE A 31 -1.98 -9.13 -6.43
C ILE A 31 -1.55 -10.59 -6.27
N ASP A 32 -1.32 -11.27 -7.40
CA ASP A 32 -0.90 -12.66 -7.41
C ASP A 32 0.56 -12.80 -6.95
N ASP A 33 1.48 -12.02 -7.51
CA ASP A 33 2.87 -11.98 -7.03
C ASP A 33 3.09 -10.91 -5.96
N LYS A 34 2.77 -11.29 -4.71
CA LYS A 34 3.00 -10.44 -3.52
C LYS A 34 4.49 -10.12 -3.30
N CYS A 35 5.40 -11.02 -3.69
CA CYS A 35 6.83 -10.79 -3.52
C CYS A 35 7.32 -9.69 -4.47
N ALA A 36 6.93 -9.75 -5.74
CA ALA A 36 7.27 -8.73 -6.73
C ALA A 36 6.68 -7.37 -6.36
N ALA A 37 5.41 -7.32 -5.94
CA ALA A 37 4.78 -6.06 -5.50
C ALA A 37 5.45 -5.48 -4.24
N CYS A 38 5.78 -6.31 -3.25
CA CYS A 38 6.50 -5.85 -2.06
C CYS A 38 7.88 -5.31 -2.41
N LYS A 39 8.61 -5.96 -3.32
CA LYS A 39 9.90 -5.46 -3.80
C LYS A 39 9.78 -4.09 -4.44
N ALA A 40 8.73 -3.83 -5.23
CA ALA A 40 8.49 -2.52 -5.80
C ALA A 40 8.24 -1.45 -4.71
N VAL A 41 7.45 -1.76 -3.67
CA VAL A 41 7.28 -0.87 -2.51
C VAL A 41 8.60 -0.64 -1.78
N ALA A 42 9.38 -1.70 -1.57
CA ALA A 42 10.68 -1.62 -0.92
C ALA A 42 11.66 -0.71 -1.69
N VAL A 43 11.63 -0.73 -3.03
CA VAL A 43 12.43 0.16 -3.87
C VAL A 43 12.09 1.64 -3.62
N GLU A 44 10.80 2.00 -3.54
CA GLU A 44 10.42 3.39 -3.24
C GLU A 44 10.82 3.83 -1.83
N LEU A 45 10.77 2.92 -0.86
CA LEU A 45 11.26 3.18 0.49
C LEU A 45 12.81 3.31 0.54
N GLU A 46 13.54 2.51 -0.25
CA GLU A 46 15.00 2.67 -0.42
C GLU A 46 15.37 4.00 -1.07
N ILE A 47 14.61 4.44 -2.06
CA ILE A 47 14.75 5.75 -2.67
C ILE A 47 14.51 6.85 -1.63
N GLY A 48 13.50 6.69 -0.77
CA GLY A 48 13.23 7.58 0.36
C GLY A 48 14.42 7.71 1.32
N LEU A 49 14.96 6.57 1.75
CA LEU A 49 16.15 6.51 2.62
C LEU A 49 17.40 7.12 1.97
N SER A 50 17.60 6.87 0.67
CA SER A 50 18.77 7.36 -0.06
C SER A 50 18.72 8.87 -0.29
N ASN A 51 17.51 9.43 -0.41
CA ASN A 51 17.28 10.87 -0.61
C ASN A 51 17.04 11.62 0.71
N GLU A 52 17.13 10.93 1.86
CA GLU A 52 16.94 11.50 3.19
C GLU A 52 17.97 12.62 3.42
N LYS A 53 17.48 13.85 3.58
CA LYS A 53 18.34 15.00 3.87
C LYS A 53 18.73 15.02 5.35
N PRO A 54 19.95 15.47 5.70
CA PRO A 54 20.30 15.71 7.08
C PRO A 54 19.29 16.64 7.76
N LYS A 55 18.76 16.23 8.92
CA LYS A 55 17.86 17.04 9.75
C LYS A 55 18.48 17.24 11.13
N ASN A 56 18.05 18.31 11.81
CA ASN A 56 18.44 18.57 13.19
C ASN A 56 17.68 17.64 14.14
N ASP A 57 18.27 17.42 15.31
CA ASP A 57 17.62 16.73 16.42
C ASP A 57 16.34 17.47 16.85
N LEU A 58 15.36 16.70 17.32
CA LEU A 58 14.11 17.22 17.82
C LEU A 58 14.32 17.83 19.21
N ASP A 59 14.23 19.15 19.28
CA ASP A 59 14.31 19.88 20.54
C ASP A 59 12.95 19.93 21.23
N MET A 60 12.74 19.01 22.18
CA MET A 60 11.54 18.95 23.01
C MET A 60 11.67 19.78 24.29
N ARG A 61 12.65 20.70 24.38
CA ARG A 61 12.85 21.57 25.54
C ARG A 61 11.97 22.82 25.45
N TYR A 62 10.70 22.65 25.76
CA TYR A 62 9.72 23.74 25.71
C TYR A 62 9.64 24.58 26.99
N ARG A 63 10.10 24.04 28.13
CA ARG A 63 10.02 24.73 29.44
C ARG A 63 11.30 25.50 29.73
N LEU A 64 11.18 26.66 30.36
CA LEU A 64 12.31 27.41 30.94
C LEU A 64 12.32 27.20 32.46
N ASN A 65 13.50 26.98 33.03
CA ASN A 65 13.67 26.92 34.47
C ASN A 65 13.85 28.31 35.09
N SER A 66 13.94 28.37 36.42
CA SER A 66 14.12 29.62 37.16
C SER A 66 15.43 30.37 36.84
N LYS A 67 16.38 29.72 36.17
CA LYS A 67 17.65 30.30 35.68
C LYS A 67 17.59 30.71 34.20
N GLY A 68 16.43 30.58 33.55
CA GLY A 68 16.25 30.90 32.12
C GLY A 68 16.84 29.85 31.17
N GLN A 69 17.17 28.65 31.64
CA GLN A 69 17.66 27.56 30.80
C GLN A 69 16.51 26.67 30.34
N ARG A 70 16.61 26.13 29.11
CA ARG A 70 15.59 25.24 28.54
C ARG A 70 15.68 23.85 29.14
N GLU A 71 14.57 23.33 29.64
CA GLU A 71 14.41 21.99 30.21
C GLU A 71 13.57 21.10 29.29
N GLY A 72 13.97 19.83 29.17
CA GLY A 72 13.31 18.81 28.36
C GLY A 72 14.29 17.84 27.71
N LYS A 73 13.81 17.08 26.71
CA LYS A 73 14.58 16.07 25.98
C LYS A 73 15.01 16.60 24.61
N VAL A 74 16.20 16.22 24.16
CA VAL A 74 16.59 16.32 22.75
C VAL A 74 16.63 14.91 22.20
N ILE A 75 15.99 14.66 21.05
CA ILE A 75 15.89 13.33 20.44
C ILE A 75 16.59 13.38 19.08
N ASP A 76 17.56 12.48 18.88
CA ASP A 76 18.18 12.31 17.56
C ASP A 76 17.12 11.96 16.52
N TYR A 77 17.10 12.69 15.41
CA TYR A 77 16.15 12.47 14.33
C TYR A 77 16.16 11.02 13.83
N ARG A 78 17.32 10.37 13.76
CA ARG A 78 17.49 9.00 13.25
C ARG A 78 16.69 7.95 14.01
N VAL A 79 16.46 8.20 15.30
CA VAL A 79 15.72 7.31 16.22
C VAL A 79 14.32 7.83 16.55
N SER A 80 13.87 8.89 15.86
CA SER A 80 12.60 9.55 16.14
C SER A 80 11.43 8.96 15.34
N GLU A 81 10.23 9.02 15.91
CA GLU A 81 8.98 8.73 15.17
C GLU A 81 8.80 9.67 13.97
N LEU A 82 9.32 10.90 14.06
CA LEU A 82 9.20 11.85 12.95
C LEU A 82 9.88 11.32 11.68
N ARG A 83 11.04 10.67 11.80
CA ARG A 83 11.73 10.07 10.66
C ARG A 83 10.92 8.95 10.01
N VAL A 84 10.20 8.16 10.81
CA VAL A 84 9.29 7.12 10.30
C VAL A 84 8.19 7.77 9.48
N VAL A 85 7.51 8.77 10.04
CA VAL A 85 6.45 9.52 9.34
C VAL A 85 6.99 10.12 8.05
N ASP A 86 8.15 10.78 8.08
CA ASP A 86 8.78 11.38 6.91
C ASP A 86 9.10 10.36 5.79
N LEU A 87 9.41 9.12 6.14
CA LEU A 87 9.75 8.06 5.17
C LEU A 87 8.51 7.35 4.61
N LEU A 88 7.48 7.16 5.43
CA LEU A 88 6.27 6.44 5.05
C LEU A 88 5.22 7.36 4.41
N ASP A 89 5.26 8.66 4.69
CA ASP A 89 4.34 9.64 4.10
C ASP A 89 4.47 9.68 2.56
N GLY A 90 3.32 9.58 1.90
CA GLY A 90 3.22 9.51 0.44
C GLY A 90 3.90 8.29 -0.21
N LEU A 91 4.40 7.31 0.55
CA LEU A 91 5.06 6.11 -0.02
C LEU A 91 4.10 5.34 -0.94
N CYS A 92 2.87 5.09 -0.47
CA CYS A 92 1.87 4.36 -1.25
C CYS A 92 1.24 5.20 -2.38
N ASP A 93 1.37 6.52 -2.35
CA ASP A 93 0.97 7.37 -3.46
C ASP A 93 1.94 7.24 -4.64
N LYS A 94 3.25 7.11 -4.38
CA LYS A 94 4.26 6.85 -5.43
C LYS A 94 4.02 5.53 -6.16
N MET A 95 3.35 4.57 -5.51
CA MET A 95 2.97 3.30 -6.15
C MET A 95 1.93 3.50 -7.26
N GLN A 96 1.24 4.64 -7.32
CA GLN A 96 0.34 4.98 -8.43
C GLN A 96 1.09 5.22 -9.76
N ASP A 97 2.41 5.37 -9.72
CA ASP A 97 3.26 5.46 -10.91
C ASP A 97 3.71 4.09 -11.43
N TYR A 98 3.22 2.98 -10.87
CA TYR A 98 3.63 1.64 -11.27
C TYR A 98 2.57 0.92 -12.11
N MET A 99 3.03 0.09 -13.04
CA MET A 99 2.17 -0.85 -13.77
C MET A 99 2.87 -2.20 -13.93
N LEU A 100 2.08 -3.23 -14.23
CA LEU A 100 2.60 -4.53 -14.61
C LEU A 100 2.92 -4.52 -16.11
N GLU A 101 4.13 -4.95 -16.47
CA GLU A 101 4.55 -5.14 -17.87
C GLU A 101 4.99 -6.58 -18.09
N GLU A 102 4.50 -7.19 -19.17
CA GLU A 102 4.98 -8.50 -19.61
C GLU A 102 6.27 -8.32 -20.41
N LEU A 103 7.35 -8.92 -19.93
CA LEU A 103 8.64 -8.94 -20.60
C LEU A 103 8.65 -9.97 -21.73
N ASP A 104 9.58 -9.85 -22.68
CA ASP A 104 9.77 -10.84 -23.78
C ASP A 104 9.96 -12.29 -23.29
N SER A 105 10.36 -12.46 -22.02
CA SER A 105 10.50 -13.76 -21.36
C SER A 105 9.18 -14.39 -20.90
N GLY A 106 8.04 -13.72 -21.08
CA GLY A 106 6.72 -14.09 -20.55
C GLY A 106 6.57 -13.88 -19.04
N LYS A 107 7.50 -13.16 -18.41
CA LYS A 107 7.43 -12.79 -17.00
C LYS A 107 6.85 -11.40 -16.84
N GLU A 108 6.00 -11.23 -15.85
CA GLU A 108 5.44 -9.94 -15.48
C GLU A 108 6.35 -9.24 -14.46
N GLU A 109 6.60 -7.94 -14.65
CA GLU A 109 7.38 -7.13 -13.73
C GLU A 109 6.67 -5.80 -13.43
N TRP A 110 6.80 -5.32 -12.19
CA TRP A 110 6.34 -4.00 -11.80
C TRP A 110 7.32 -2.93 -12.27
N ILE A 111 6.91 -2.14 -13.24
CA ILE A 111 7.71 -1.04 -13.79
C ILE A 111 7.13 0.31 -13.40
N LYS A 112 8.01 1.29 -13.19
CA LYS A 112 7.61 2.67 -12.92
C LYS A 112 7.38 3.43 -14.23
N VAL A 113 6.14 3.82 -14.48
CA VAL A 113 5.73 4.67 -15.59
C VAL A 113 6.19 6.10 -15.33
N ARG A 114 7.01 6.64 -16.25
CA ARG A 114 7.46 8.04 -16.17
C ARG A 114 6.56 9.02 -16.91
N ASP A 115 5.90 8.53 -17.96
CA ASP A 115 5.03 9.33 -18.81
C ASP A 115 3.80 8.51 -19.24
N TRP A 116 2.69 8.75 -18.54
CA TRP A 116 1.39 8.13 -18.76
C TRP A 116 0.77 8.46 -20.13
N ASP A 117 1.18 9.56 -20.75
CA ASP A 117 0.67 9.96 -22.06
C ASP A 117 1.33 9.15 -23.18
N SER A 118 2.61 8.82 -22.99
CA SER A 118 3.41 8.04 -23.94
C SER A 118 3.17 6.52 -23.92
N LEU A 119 2.37 6.01 -22.96
CA LEU A 119 2.08 4.58 -22.86
C LEU A 119 1.43 4.04 -24.13
N LYS A 120 2.07 3.02 -24.72
CA LYS A 120 1.57 2.27 -25.88
C LYS A 120 0.63 1.13 -25.51
N THR A 121 0.65 0.71 -24.26
CA THR A 121 -0.17 -0.35 -23.68
C THR A 121 -1.58 0.16 -23.33
N ASP A 122 -2.47 -0.75 -22.93
CA ASP A 122 -3.80 -0.37 -22.47
C ASP A 122 -3.71 0.50 -21.20
N LYS A 123 -4.01 1.80 -21.36
CA LYS A 123 -4.00 2.78 -20.28
C LYS A 123 -4.99 2.46 -19.17
N GLN A 124 -6.10 1.79 -19.47
CA GLN A 124 -7.10 1.42 -18.47
C GLN A 124 -6.59 0.27 -17.61
N ALA A 125 -6.00 -0.76 -18.23
CA ALA A 125 -5.34 -1.85 -17.52
C ALA A 125 -4.18 -1.34 -16.67
N ALA A 126 -3.31 -0.49 -17.24
CA ALA A 126 -2.18 0.12 -16.51
C ALA A 126 -2.64 0.88 -15.26
N LYS A 127 -3.69 1.71 -15.37
CA LYS A 127 -4.28 2.42 -14.21
C LYS A 127 -4.89 1.46 -13.18
N ALA A 128 -5.47 0.34 -13.61
CA ALA A 128 -5.97 -0.67 -12.69
C ALA A 128 -4.82 -1.31 -11.88
N HIS A 129 -3.69 -1.63 -12.54
CA HIS A 129 -2.49 -2.12 -11.86
C HIS A 129 -1.95 -1.10 -10.84
N SER A 130 -1.85 0.18 -11.21
CA SER A 130 -1.40 1.25 -10.32
C SER A 130 -2.26 1.35 -9.06
N LYS A 131 -3.58 1.29 -9.22
CA LYS A 131 -4.50 1.29 -8.09
C LYS A 131 -4.34 0.04 -7.23
N ALA A 132 -4.16 -1.12 -7.85
CA ALA A 132 -3.97 -2.39 -7.15
C ALA A 132 -2.71 -2.37 -6.28
N ILE A 133 -1.57 -1.92 -6.81
CA ILE A 133 -0.31 -1.85 -6.05
C ILE A 133 -0.30 -0.75 -5.00
N SER A 134 -0.91 0.40 -5.25
CA SER A 134 -1.12 1.43 -4.22
C SER A 134 -1.98 0.90 -3.06
N THR A 135 -3.05 0.17 -3.37
CA THR A 135 -3.91 -0.47 -2.34
C THR A 135 -3.14 -1.56 -1.58
N PHE A 136 -2.33 -2.36 -2.29
CA PHE A 136 -1.47 -3.37 -1.66
C PHE A 136 -0.45 -2.73 -0.71
N CYS A 137 0.18 -1.62 -1.11
CA CYS A 137 1.08 -0.86 -0.25
C CYS A 137 0.38 -0.39 1.03
N GLY A 138 -0.85 0.13 0.92
CA GLY A 138 -1.64 0.52 2.08
C GLY A 138 -1.81 -0.63 3.07
N ARG A 139 -2.28 -1.79 2.61
CA ARG A 139 -2.44 -2.99 3.45
C ARG A 139 -1.11 -3.47 4.03
N LEU A 140 -0.05 -3.44 3.23
CA LEU A 140 1.30 -3.82 3.65
C LEU A 140 1.77 -2.94 4.82
N LEU A 141 1.58 -1.63 4.73
CA LEU A 141 1.95 -0.72 5.81
C LEU A 141 1.03 -0.88 7.02
N GLU A 142 -0.28 -1.00 6.82
CA GLU A 142 -1.24 -1.31 7.91
C GLU A 142 -0.84 -2.56 8.70
N GLU A 143 -0.35 -3.61 8.01
CA GLU A 143 0.08 -4.87 8.63
C GLU A 143 1.45 -4.79 9.32
N THR A 144 2.33 -3.85 8.92
CA THR A 144 3.75 -3.89 9.30
C THR A 144 4.29 -2.60 9.92
N GLU A 145 3.48 -1.54 10.03
CA GLU A 145 3.92 -0.21 10.47
C GLU A 145 4.65 -0.25 11.81
N ASP A 146 4.12 -0.96 12.81
CA ASP A 146 4.70 -1.01 14.14
C ASP A 146 6.12 -1.61 14.13
N GLU A 147 6.29 -2.82 13.58
CA GLU A 147 7.60 -3.45 13.50
C GLU A 147 8.55 -2.72 12.53
N LEU A 148 8.03 -2.20 11.41
CA LEU A 148 8.82 -1.43 10.45
C LEU A 148 9.37 -0.15 11.10
N SER A 149 8.54 0.54 11.88
CA SER A 149 8.92 1.75 12.63
C SER A 149 10.07 1.46 13.59
N GLU A 150 9.98 0.40 14.38
CA GLU A 150 11.06 -0.02 15.27
C GLU A 150 12.35 -0.33 14.49
N ARG A 151 12.23 -1.03 13.36
CA ARG A 151 13.39 -1.38 12.52
C ARG A 151 14.07 -0.14 11.93
N ILE A 152 13.31 0.88 11.55
CA ILE A 152 13.80 2.18 11.06
C ILE A 152 14.52 2.93 12.20
N LYS A 153 13.90 3.03 13.38
CA LYS A 153 14.44 3.77 14.54
C LYS A 153 15.73 3.15 15.06
N VAL A 154 15.84 1.83 15.10
CA VAL A 154 17.07 1.13 15.53
C VAL A 154 18.17 1.14 14.45
N GLY A 155 17.86 1.61 13.23
CA GLY A 155 18.82 1.66 12.12
C GLY A 155 19.12 0.29 11.49
N SER A 156 18.23 -0.69 11.71
CA SER A 156 18.33 -2.03 11.12
C SER A 156 17.92 -2.06 9.64
N ILE A 157 17.30 -0.98 9.17
CA ILE A 157 16.99 -0.75 7.76
C ILE A 157 17.97 0.27 7.20
N GLN A 158 18.79 -0.19 6.26
CA GLN A 158 19.74 0.62 5.50
C GLN A 158 19.45 0.47 4.01
N VAL A 159 20.00 1.38 3.20
CA VAL A 159 19.91 1.30 1.74
C VAL A 159 20.43 -0.05 1.26
N GLY A 160 19.64 -0.75 0.42
CA GLY A 160 19.90 -2.10 -0.06
C GLY A 160 19.45 -3.23 0.89
N GLY A 161 18.95 -2.91 2.08
CA GLY A 161 18.45 -3.87 3.05
C GLY A 161 16.93 -3.89 3.21
N VAL A 162 16.20 -2.93 2.61
CA VAL A 162 14.75 -2.76 2.86
C VAL A 162 13.99 -3.97 2.37
N SER A 163 14.28 -4.46 1.16
CA SER A 163 13.56 -5.61 0.60
C SER A 163 13.69 -6.86 1.47
N LYS A 164 14.88 -7.09 2.07
CA LYS A 164 15.08 -8.20 3.00
C LYS A 164 14.20 -8.02 4.25
N VAL A 165 14.28 -6.86 4.90
CA VAL A 165 13.54 -6.63 6.14
C VAL A 165 12.03 -6.65 5.89
N LEU A 166 11.54 -5.87 4.93
CA LEU A 166 10.11 -5.73 4.68
C LEU A 166 9.50 -6.98 4.03
N CYS A 167 10.11 -7.48 2.94
CA CYS A 167 9.50 -8.54 2.12
C CYS A 167 9.85 -9.96 2.57
N GLN A 168 10.94 -10.15 3.32
CA GLN A 168 11.31 -11.47 3.85
C GLN A 168 11.11 -11.54 5.37
N ASP A 169 11.58 -10.56 6.14
CA ASP A 169 11.60 -10.67 7.59
C ASP A 169 10.24 -10.36 8.24
N LEU A 170 9.55 -9.31 7.78
CA LEU A 170 8.25 -8.88 8.33
C LEU A 170 7.07 -9.63 7.69
N THR A 171 6.95 -9.58 6.36
CA THR A 171 5.76 -10.10 5.66
C THR A 171 5.83 -11.56 5.23
N LYS A 172 7.05 -12.11 5.08
CA LYS A 172 7.30 -13.44 4.51
C LYS A 172 6.80 -13.62 3.07
N TYR A 173 6.48 -12.55 2.35
CA TYR A 173 6.01 -12.65 0.97
C TYR A 173 7.08 -13.21 0.03
N CYS A 174 8.36 -12.92 0.30
CA CYS A 174 9.48 -13.47 -0.42
C CYS A 174 10.17 -14.59 0.39
N ILE A 175 10.31 -15.77 -0.20
CA ILE A 175 11.02 -16.90 0.40
C ILE A 175 12.53 -16.71 0.18
N SER A 176 13.33 -16.81 1.25
CA SER A 176 14.78 -16.94 1.12
C SER A 176 15.11 -18.32 0.57
N LEU A 177 15.90 -18.37 -0.52
CA LEU A 177 16.29 -19.61 -1.24
C LEU A 177 17.01 -20.67 -0.36
N GLY A 178 17.24 -20.41 0.93
CA GLY A 178 17.78 -21.37 1.90
C GLY A 178 16.76 -22.30 2.58
N ASN A 179 15.45 -22.05 2.47
CA ASN A 179 14.41 -22.84 3.17
C ASN A 179 13.48 -23.65 2.26
N SER A 180 13.78 -23.76 0.96
CA SER A 180 13.02 -24.61 0.04
C SER A 180 13.40 -26.08 0.22
N LYS A 181 12.88 -26.70 1.29
CA LYS A 181 12.76 -28.15 1.40
C LYS A 181 11.30 -28.49 1.10
N ARG A 182 11.07 -28.92 -0.15
CA ARG A 182 9.92 -29.63 -0.71
C ARG A 182 8.65 -29.67 0.14
N ILE A 183 7.62 -28.97 -0.32
CA ILE A 183 6.27 -29.51 -0.30
C ILE A 183 5.78 -29.41 -1.75
N ASP A 184 6.12 -30.44 -2.52
CA ASP A 184 5.37 -30.84 -3.71
C ASP A 184 4.52 -32.05 -3.30
N ASP A 185 3.29 -32.01 -3.80
CA ASP A 185 2.35 -33.10 -4.07
C ASP A 185 1.61 -33.78 -2.91
N GLY A 186 0.27 -33.63 -2.96
CA GLY A 186 -0.68 -34.39 -2.16
C GLY A 186 -2.13 -34.04 -2.48
N GLU A 187 -2.54 -34.25 -3.73
CA GLU A 187 -3.93 -34.26 -4.19
C GLU A 187 -4.72 -35.42 -3.54
N LEU A 188 -5.87 -35.11 -2.92
CA LEU A 188 -7.14 -35.86 -2.99
C LEU A 188 -8.29 -35.09 -2.32
#